data_AF-A0A2N4Z4J3-F1
#
_entry.id   AF-A0A2N4Z4J3-F1
#
_cell.length_a   1.000
_cell.length_b   1.000
_cell.length_c   1.000
_cell.angle_alpha   90.00
_cell.angle_beta   90.00
_cell.angle_gamma   90.00
#
_symmetry.space_group_name_H-M   'P 1'
#
loop_
_entity.id
_entity.type
_entity.pdbx_description
1 polymer ?
#
loop_
_entity_poly.entity_id
_entity_poly.type
_entity_poly.pdbx_seq_one_letter_code
_entity_poly.pdbx_strand_id
1 'polypeptide(L)'
;YSALLTSACEADVIALVLNADAPWSPFSPGFTAPMNRPVIGVITKADLAAPPRLQQVRAWLEAAGAEHIFITSALTGDGLDDLLACLNAEEYQ
;
A
#
# COMPACT_ATOMS: atom_id res chain seq x y z
N TYR A 1 -9.22 -12.27 15.36
CA TYR A 1 -9.05 -10.85 15.00
C TYR A 1 -8.09 -10.10 15.95
N SER A 2 -7.71 -10.70 17.09
CA SER A 2 -6.84 -10.07 18.10
C SER A 2 -5.36 -9.97 17.69
N ALA A 3 -4.83 -10.93 16.93
CA ALA A 3 -3.42 -10.94 16.54
C ALA A 3 -3.02 -9.77 15.62
N LEU A 4 -3.87 -9.40 14.67
CA LEU A 4 -3.64 -8.24 13.79
C LEU A 4 -3.68 -6.91 14.55
N LEU A 5 -4.59 -6.77 15.52
CA LEU A 5 -4.64 -5.58 16.37
C LEU A 5 -3.41 -5.49 17.29
N THR A 6 -2.94 -6.61 17.83
CA THR A 6 -1.73 -6.65 18.65
C THR A 6 -0.49 -6.31 17.83
N SER A 7 -0.33 -6.90 16.63
CA SER A 7 0.79 -6.55 15.75
C SER A 7 0.70 -5.15 15.16
N ALA A 8 -0.50 -4.61 14.89
CA ALA A 8 -0.68 -3.23 14.44
C ALA A 8 -0.46 -2.20 15.57
N CYS A 9 -0.58 -2.62 16.84
CA CYS A 9 -0.18 -1.80 17.97
C CYS A 9 1.34 -1.59 18.00
N GLU A 10 2.11 -2.60 17.59
CA GLU A 10 3.59 -2.57 17.54
C GLU A 10 4.15 -2.16 16.17
N ALA A 11 3.33 -2.06 15.13
CA ALA A 11 3.76 -1.63 13.81
C ALA A 11 3.76 -0.10 13.70
N ASP A 12 4.87 0.46 13.23
CA ASP A 12 4.99 1.89 12.94
C ASP A 12 4.16 2.29 11.70
N VAL A 13 4.08 1.41 10.69
CA VAL A 13 3.34 1.65 9.43
C VAL A 13 2.53 0.43 8.96
N ILE A 14 1.41 0.67 8.28
CA ILE A 14 0.55 -0.35 7.69
C ILE A 14 0.65 -0.29 6.16
N ALA A 15 1.11 -1.37 5.53
CA ALA A 15 1.22 -1.46 4.08
C ALA A 15 0.08 -2.27 3.45
N LEU A 16 -0.75 -1.63 2.62
CA LEU A 16 -1.79 -2.25 1.80
C LEU A 16 -1.24 -2.60 0.42
N VAL A 17 -0.99 -3.88 0.15
CA VAL A 17 -0.40 -4.33 -1.11
C VAL A 17 -1.48 -4.85 -2.05
N LEU A 18 -1.51 -4.34 -3.29
CA LEU A 18 -2.45 -4.79 -4.33
C LEU A 18 -1.75 -4.94 -5.69
N ASN A 19 -2.09 -5.97 -6.45
CA ASN A 19 -1.53 -6.15 -7.79
C ASN A 19 -2.16 -5.15 -8.77
N ALA A 20 -1.36 -4.64 -9.71
CA ALA A 20 -1.81 -3.72 -10.74
C ALA A 20 -2.88 -4.31 -11.66
N ASP A 21 -2.83 -5.62 -11.92
CA ASP A 21 -3.82 -6.35 -12.72
C ASP A 21 -4.93 -7.02 -11.86
N ALA A 22 -5.04 -6.68 -10.57
CA ALA A 22 -6.02 -7.29 -9.69
C ALA A 22 -7.45 -7.07 -10.24
N PRO A 23 -8.28 -8.11 -10.43
CA PRO A 23 -9.63 -7.98 -10.99
C PRO A 23 -10.57 -7.13 -10.12
N TRP A 24 -10.39 -7.16 -8.80
CA TRP A 24 -11.14 -6.43 -7.79
C TRP A 24 -10.27 -6.16 -6.56
N SER A 25 -10.63 -5.15 -5.76
CA SER A 25 -9.97 -4.87 -4.48
C SER A 25 -10.62 -5.67 -3.34
N PRO A 26 -9.83 -6.40 -2.52
CA PRO A 26 -10.33 -7.07 -1.33
C PRO A 26 -10.58 -6.09 -0.16
N PHE A 27 -10.11 -4.85 -0.27
CA PHE A 27 -10.21 -3.87 0.80
C PHE A 27 -11.54 -3.12 0.71
N SER A 28 -12.31 -3.17 1.79
CA SER A 28 -13.50 -2.32 1.92
C SER A 28 -13.09 -0.86 2.16
N PRO A 29 -13.92 0.12 1.74
CA PRO A 29 -13.64 1.52 2.04
C PRO A 29 -13.55 1.74 3.55
N GLY A 30 -12.52 2.46 4.00
CA GLY A 30 -12.24 2.70 5.42
C GLY A 30 -11.69 1.50 6.19
N PHE A 31 -11.12 0.49 5.51
CA PHE A 31 -10.54 -0.69 6.15
C PHE A 31 -9.52 -0.35 7.24
N THR A 32 -8.72 0.70 7.03
CA THR A 32 -7.67 1.13 7.97
C THR A 32 -8.12 2.21 8.95
N ALA A 33 -9.36 2.68 8.87
CA ALA A 33 -9.92 3.68 9.78
C ALA A 33 -9.74 3.37 11.28
N PRO A 34 -9.88 2.11 11.78
CA PRO A 34 -9.70 1.81 13.20
C PRO A 34 -8.22 1.68 13.61
N MET A 35 -7.27 1.72 12.69
CA MET A 35 -5.89 1.31 12.96
C MET A 35 -5.00 2.46 13.46
N ASN A 36 -5.40 3.73 13.32
CA ASN A 36 -4.72 4.93 13.85
C ASN A 36 -3.18 4.96 13.68
N ARG A 37 -2.69 4.39 12.58
CA ARG A 37 -1.29 4.33 12.14
C ARG A 37 -1.21 4.87 10.72
N PRO A 38 -0.06 5.41 10.30
CA PRO A 38 0.14 5.79 8.90
C PRO A 38 -0.03 4.58 8.00
N VAL A 39 -0.76 4.78 6.90
CA VAL A 39 -1.08 3.72 5.94
C VAL A 39 -0.48 4.05 4.58
N ILE A 40 0.33 3.13 4.09
CA ILE A 40 0.88 3.18 2.73
C ILE A 40 0.18 2.15 1.86
N GLY A 41 -0.10 2.49 0.61
CA GLY A 41 -0.58 1.60 -0.43
C GLY A 41 0.55 1.23 -1.36
N VAL A 42 0.67 -0.03 -1.75
CA VAL A 42 1.70 -0.51 -2.66
C VAL A 42 1.03 -1.24 -3.81
N ILE A 43 1.10 -0.65 -4.99
CA ILE A 43 0.70 -1.29 -6.23
C ILE A 43 1.88 -2.09 -6.74
N THR A 44 1.75 -3.40 -6.87
CA THR A 44 2.83 -4.28 -7.36
C THR A 44 2.54 -4.75 -8.78
N LYS A 45 3.59 -5.20 -9.49
CA LYS A 45 3.51 -5.68 -10.88
C LYS A 45 2.98 -4.60 -11.83
N ALA A 46 3.39 -3.34 -11.63
CA ALA A 46 2.95 -2.22 -12.44
C ALA A 46 3.24 -2.39 -13.94
N ASP A 47 4.22 -3.21 -14.29
CA ASP A 47 4.57 -3.60 -15.66
C ASP A 47 3.44 -4.36 -16.40
N LEU A 48 2.52 -5.00 -15.67
CA LEU A 48 1.44 -5.79 -16.27
C LEU A 48 0.18 -4.98 -16.59
N ALA A 49 0.05 -3.75 -16.08
CA ALA A 49 -1.19 -2.98 -16.16
C ALA A 49 -1.01 -1.66 -16.89
N ALA A 50 -2.00 -1.30 -17.70
CA ALA A 50 -2.04 0.00 -18.37
C ALA A 50 -2.31 1.15 -17.37
N PRO A 51 -1.91 2.40 -17.68
CA PRO A 51 -2.15 3.57 -16.83
C PRO A 51 -3.58 3.74 -16.27
N PRO A 52 -4.67 3.54 -17.06
CA PRO A 52 -6.03 3.67 -16.51
C PRO A 52 -6.34 2.62 -15.44
N ARG A 53 -5.75 1.43 -15.54
CA ARG A 53 -5.92 0.37 -14.54
C ARG A 53 -5.18 0.70 -13.25
N LEU A 54 -3.96 1.24 -13.36
CA LEU A 54 -3.20 1.73 -12.19
C LEU A 54 -3.97 2.80 -11.42
N GLN A 55 -4.63 3.73 -12.11
CA GLN A 55 -5.48 4.74 -11.47
C GLN A 55 -6.68 4.13 -10.74
N GLN A 56 -7.29 3.08 -11.29
CA GLN A 56 -8.38 2.37 -10.64
C GLN A 56 -7.92 1.65 -9.35
N VAL A 57 -6.79 0.94 -9.43
CA VAL A 57 -6.21 0.24 -8.27
C VAL A 57 -5.79 1.25 -7.19
N ARG A 58 -5.22 2.39 -7.60
CA ARG A 58 -4.90 3.51 -6.72
C ARG A 58 -6.14 3.99 -5.97
N ALA A 59 -7.23 4.27 -6.67
CA ALA A 59 -8.48 4.72 -6.05
C ALA A 59 -9.03 3.72 -5.03
N TRP A 60 -8.86 2.41 -5.25
CA TRP A 60 -9.24 1.39 -4.28
C TRP A 60 -8.41 1.42 -3.00
N LEU A 61 -7.09 1.66 -3.12
CA LEU A 61 -6.20 1.80 -1.97
C LEU A 61 -6.48 3.10 -1.20
N GLU A 62 -6.72 4.21 -1.90
CA GLU A 62 -7.12 5.48 -1.27
C GLU A 62 -8.45 5.32 -0.51
N ALA A 63 -9.44 4.65 -1.13
CA ALA A 63 -10.71 4.38 -0.48
C ALA A 63 -10.57 3.47 0.74
N ALA A 64 -9.64 2.52 0.72
CA ALA A 64 -9.33 1.66 1.87
C ALA A 64 -8.69 2.43 3.04
N GLY A 65 -8.15 3.61 2.77
CA GLY A 65 -7.52 4.51 3.73
C GLY A 65 -5.99 4.56 3.62
N ALA A 66 -5.42 4.27 2.45
CA ALA A 66 -4.00 4.54 2.17
C ALA A 66 -3.78 6.02 1.85
N GLU A 67 -2.83 6.66 2.54
CA GLU A 67 -2.49 8.07 2.35
C GLU A 67 -1.38 8.27 1.31
N HIS A 68 -0.41 7.35 1.28
CA HIS A 68 0.70 7.37 0.32
C HIS A 68 0.68 6.12 -0.55
N ILE A 69 0.66 6.28 -1.87
CA ILE A 69 0.61 5.14 -2.80
C ILE A 69 1.89 5.05 -3.63
N PHE A 70 2.55 3.91 -3.51
CA PHE A 70 3.75 3.55 -4.26
C PHE A 70 3.38 2.61 -5.40
N ILE A 71 3.86 2.92 -6.60
CA ILE A 71 3.70 2.05 -7.77
C ILE A 71 5.02 1.35 -7.98
N THR A 72 5.03 0.03 -7.88
CA THR A 72 6.24 -0.78 -7.88
C THR A 72 6.18 -1.90 -8.90
N SER A 73 7.33 -2.23 -9.48
CA SER A 73 7.50 -3.43 -10.29
C SER A 73 8.77 -4.16 -9.89
N ALA A 74 8.62 -5.41 -9.46
CA ALA A 74 9.75 -6.29 -9.17
C ALA A 74 10.53 -6.69 -10.43
N LEU A 75 9.93 -6.52 -11.62
CA LEU A 75 10.57 -6.83 -12.89
C LEU A 75 11.48 -5.70 -13.36
N THR A 76 11.02 -4.46 -13.28
CA THR A 76 11.79 -3.29 -13.73
C THR A 76 12.61 -2.64 -12.61
N GLY A 77 12.33 -2.97 -11.35
CA GLY A 77 12.90 -2.30 -10.19
C GLY A 77 12.29 -0.94 -9.89
N ASP A 78 11.25 -0.54 -10.64
CA ASP A 78 10.63 0.78 -10.50
C ASP A 78 9.88 0.93 -9.17
N GLY A 79 9.98 2.11 -8.55
CA GLY A 79 9.30 2.48 -7.30
C GLY A 79 9.74 1.73 -6.04
N LEU A 80 10.60 0.71 -6.15
CA LEU A 80 11.13 -0.01 -4.99
C LEU A 80 12.06 0.86 -4.15
N ASP A 81 12.86 1.72 -4.77
CA ASP A 81 13.75 2.65 -4.08
C ASP A 81 12.97 3.68 -3.24
N ASP A 82 11.90 4.24 -3.81
CA ASP A 82 11.00 5.18 -3.14
C ASP A 82 10.26 4.53 -1.96
N LEU A 83 9.81 3.28 -2.13
CA LEU A 83 9.23 2.47 -1.06
C LEU A 83 10.25 2.20 0.06
N LEU A 84 11.48 1.82 -0.29
CA LEU A 84 12.56 1.59 0.67
C LEU A 84 12.96 2.88 1.39
N ALA A 85 13.02 4.00 0.68
CA ALA A 85 13.30 5.31 1.27
C ALA A 85 12.20 5.71 2.26
N CYS A 86 10.93 5.48 1.93
CA CYS A 86 9.80 5.72 2.83
C CYS A 86 9.90 4.88 4.12
N LEU A 87 10.32 3.62 4.02
CA LEU A 87 10.48 2.73 5.18
C LEU A 87 11.75 3.02 5.99
N ASN A 88 12.84 3.46 5.35
CA ASN A 88 14.09 3.81 6.03
C ASN A 88 14.11 5.25 6.57
N ALA A 89 13.16 6.11 6.16
CA ALA A 89 13.01 7.45 6.72
C ALA A 89 12.70 7.45 8.24
N GLU A 90 12.38 6.28 8.80
CA GLU A 90 12.22 6.05 10.24
C GLU A 90 13.56 5.98 11.01
N GLU A 91 14.72 6.06 10.34
CA GLU A 91 16.05 6.21 10.99
C GLU A 91 16.44 7.67 11.33
N TYR A 92 15.51 8.63 11.24
CA TYR A 92 15.77 9.99 11.73
C TYR A 92 14.59 10.55 12.54
N GLN A 93 14.35 10.00 13.73
CA GLN A 93 13.84 10.78 14.86
C GLN A 93 14.14 10.16 16.22
#